data_AF-A0A4U9V3X6-F1
#
_entry.id   AF-A0A4U9V3X6-F1
#
_cell.length_a   1.000
_cell.length_b   1.000
_cell.length_c   1.000
_cell.angle_alpha   90.00
_cell.angle_beta   90.00
_cell.angle_gamma   90.00
#
_symmetry.space_group_name_H-M   'P 1'
#
loop_
_entity.id
_entity.type
_entity.pdbx_description
1 polymer ?
#
loop_
_entity_poly.entity_id
_entity_poly.type
_entity_poly.pdbx_seq_one_letter_code
_entity_poly.pdbx_strand_id
1 'polypeptide(L)'
;MAHNANFDHSFLMAAAERASLKRNPFHPFATFDTLRLAGWYWGRRCWLKPVLRCMPFDSSQAHSALYDTQQTAQLFCELVNRWKRLGGWPIANVESQ
;
A
#
# COMPACT_ATOMS: atom_id res chain seq x y z
N MET A 1 5.38 0.91 2.46
CA MET A 1 4.11 0.72 1.73
C MET A 1 3.50 2.10 1.58
N ALA A 2 3.03 2.44 0.38
CA ALA A 2 2.43 3.74 0.08
C ALA A 2 1.59 3.64 -1.20
N HIS A 3 0.83 4.68 -1.52
CA HIS A 3 0.08 4.77 -2.76
C HIS A 3 0.92 5.50 -3.81
N ASN A 4 1.25 4.86 -4.95
CA ASN A 4 2.33 5.32 -5.82
C ASN A 4 3.67 5.40 -5.07
N ALA A 5 4.03 4.29 -4.41
CA ALA A 5 5.06 4.25 -3.36
C ALA A 5 6.46 4.77 -3.76
N ASN A 6 6.77 4.81 -5.07
CA ASN A 6 8.03 5.38 -5.55
C ASN A 6 8.14 6.88 -5.23
N PHE A 7 7.02 7.61 -5.27
CA PHE A 7 6.98 9.03 -4.93
C PHE A 7 7.44 9.23 -3.48
N ASP A 8 6.72 8.68 -2.49
CA ASP A 8 7.04 8.83 -1.07
C ASP A 8 8.44 8.30 -0.72
N HIS A 9 8.83 7.16 -1.31
CA HIS A 9 10.13 6.54 -1.06
C HIS A 9 11.28 7.43 -1.50
N SER A 10 11.20 8.04 -2.69
CA SER A 10 12.24 8.94 -3.21
C SER A 10 12.44 10.17 -2.31
N PHE A 11 11.35 10.78 -1.83
CA PHE A 11 11.44 11.91 -0.89
C PHE A 11 12.00 11.49 0.47
N LEU A 12 11.59 10.33 0.98
CA LEU A 12 12.08 9.80 2.26
C LEU A 12 13.57 9.46 2.21
N MET A 13 14.04 8.80 1.14
CA MET A 13 15.46 8.48 0.95
C MET A 13 16.30 9.76 0.86
N ALA A 14 15.88 10.73 0.03
CA ALA A 14 16.59 11.98 -0.12
C ALA A 14 16.61 12.81 1.18
N ALA A 15 15.53 12.78 1.98
CA ALA A 15 15.50 13.43 3.29
C ALA A 15 16.45 12.74 4.30
N ALA A 16 16.48 11.41 4.31
CA ALA A 16 17.37 10.64 5.18
C ALA A 16 18.85 10.90 4.83
N GLU A 17 19.17 11.03 3.54
CA GLU A 17 20.51 11.40 3.06
C GLU A 17 20.89 12.81 3.52
N ARG A 18 20.04 13.82 3.30
CA ARG A 18 20.29 15.20 3.76
C ARG A 18 20.44 15.31 5.28
N ALA A 19 19.72 14.48 6.04
CA ALA A 19 19.80 14.42 7.49
C ALA A 19 20.95 13.55 8.02
N SER A 20 21.78 12.96 7.16
CA SER A 20 22.91 12.09 7.54
C SER A 20 22.50 10.91 8.44
N LEU A 21 21.32 10.32 8.18
CA LEU A 21 20.81 9.18 8.95
C LEU A 21 21.57 7.90 8.63
N LYS A 22 22.44 7.45 9.55
CA LYS A 22 23.31 6.27 9.35
C LYS A 22 22.58 4.93 9.29
N ARG A 23 21.43 4.81 9.95
CA ARG A 23 20.68 3.54 10.09
C ARG A 23 19.26 3.71 9.58
N ASN A 24 19.13 3.81 8.26
CA ASN A 24 17.83 3.84 7.60
C ASN A 24 17.23 2.41 7.56
N PRO A 25 16.11 2.13 8.25
CA PRO A 25 15.53 0.79 8.30
C PRO A 25 14.72 0.44 7.05
N PHE A 26 14.45 1.39 6.17
CA PHE A 26 13.69 1.15 4.95
C PHE A 26 14.56 0.43 3.92
N HIS A 27 13.97 -0.52 3.20
CA HIS A 27 14.65 -1.17 2.09
C HIS A 27 15.02 -0.12 1.03
N PRO A 28 16.24 -0.14 0.45
CA PRO A 28 16.72 0.91 -0.45
C PRO A 28 15.97 1.04 -1.78
N PHE A 29 15.05 0.14 -2.11
CA PHE A 29 14.34 0.15 -3.40
C PHE A 29 13.03 -0.64 -3.38
N ALA A 30 12.95 -1.72 -2.59
CA ALA A 30 11.75 -2.53 -2.51
C ALA A 30 10.63 -1.78 -1.80
N THR A 31 9.47 -1.67 -2.45
CA THR A 31 8.28 -1.00 -1.91
C THR A 31 7.02 -1.80 -2.26
N PHE A 32 6.03 -1.75 -1.37
CA PHE A 32 4.68 -2.23 -1.67
C PHE A 32 3.82 -1.04 -2.11
N ASP A 33 3.44 -1.04 -3.39
CA ASP A 33 2.61 -0.02 -4.00
C ASP A 33 1.13 -0.44 -4.01
N THR A 34 0.31 0.26 -3.23
CA THR A 34 -1.12 -0.05 -3.10
C THR A 34 -1.90 0.28 -4.37
N LEU A 35 -1.42 1.19 -5.23
CA LEU A 35 -2.07 1.48 -6.52
C LEU A 35 -2.01 0.27 -7.45
N ARG A 36 -0.84 -0.35 -7.55
CA ARG A 36 -0.63 -1.58 -8.34
C ARG A 36 -1.42 -2.76 -7.78
N LEU A 37 -1.39 -2.97 -6.46
CA LEU A 37 -2.14 -4.04 -5.81
C LEU A 37 -3.65 -3.87 -5.99
N ALA A 38 -4.19 -2.67 -5.76
CA ALA A 38 -5.61 -2.39 -5.97
C ALA A 38 -6.02 -2.56 -7.45
N GLY A 39 -5.15 -2.15 -8.39
CA GLY A 39 -5.36 -2.35 -9.82
C GLY A 39 -5.48 -3.82 -10.21
N TRP A 40 -4.68 -4.70 -9.58
CA TRP A 40 -4.76 -6.15 -9.78
C TRP A 40 -6.07 -6.73 -9.23
N TYR A 41 -6.47 -6.34 -8.01
CA TYR A 41 -7.67 -6.89 -7.37
C TYR A 41 -8.99 -6.44 -7.97
N TRP A 42 -9.08 -5.20 -8.48
CA TRP A 42 -10.37 -4.59 -8.86
C TRP A 42 -10.47 -4.09 -10.30
N GLY A 43 -9.40 -4.19 -11.09
CA GLY A 43 -9.36 -3.67 -12.46
C GLY A 43 -9.32 -2.13 -12.50
N ARG A 44 -8.64 -1.55 -13.50
CA ARG A 44 -8.38 -0.09 -13.59
C ARG A 44 -9.61 0.79 -13.35
N ARG A 45 -9.58 1.63 -12.30
CA ARG A 45 -9.58 3.12 -12.42
C ARG A 45 -9.59 3.86 -11.08
N CYS A 46 -8.71 4.86 -11.03
CA CYS A 46 -8.69 6.07 -10.20
C CYS A 46 -8.83 5.89 -8.68
N TRP A 47 -7.79 6.37 -7.98
CA TRP A 47 -7.62 6.84 -6.58
C TRP A 47 -8.78 6.65 -5.58
N LEU A 48 -10.02 6.85 -6.02
CA LEU A 48 -11.21 6.94 -5.20
C LEU A 48 -12.09 5.70 -5.26
N LYS A 49 -12.22 5.01 -6.39
CA LYS A 49 -13.24 3.94 -6.51
C LYS A 49 -13.04 2.75 -5.57
N PRO A 50 -11.82 2.23 -5.34
CA PRO A 50 -11.66 1.07 -4.46
C PRO A 50 -11.83 1.41 -2.98
N VAL A 51 -11.33 2.58 -2.55
CA VAL A 51 -11.59 3.09 -1.19
C VAL A 51 -13.10 3.33 -1.05
N LEU A 52 -13.73 4.12 -1.92
CA LEU A 52 -15.18 4.38 -1.90
C LEU A 52 -16.07 3.12 -1.95
N ARG A 53 -15.59 1.99 -2.50
CA ARG A 53 -16.34 0.73 -2.55
C ARG A 53 -16.17 -0.15 -1.32
N CYS A 54 -15.12 0.05 -0.54
CA CYS A 54 -14.77 -0.79 0.60
C CYS A 54 -14.70 -0.01 1.92
N MET A 55 -14.69 1.32 1.89
CA MET A 55 -14.40 2.21 3.02
C MET A 55 -14.87 3.65 2.76
N PRO A 56 -15.38 4.38 3.77
CA PRO A 56 -15.67 5.80 3.62
C PRO A 56 -14.39 6.58 3.27
N PHE A 57 -14.46 7.39 2.21
CA PHE A 57 -13.41 8.33 1.81
C PHE A 57 -13.96 9.75 1.78
N ASP A 58 -13.35 10.64 2.55
CA ASP A 58 -13.70 12.06 2.61
C ASP A 58 -12.70 12.85 1.76
N SER A 59 -13.16 13.34 0.61
CA SER A 59 -12.33 14.14 -0.29
C SER A 59 -11.90 15.47 0.30
N SER A 60 -12.59 15.98 1.33
CA SER A 60 -12.17 17.22 2.00
C SER A 60 -10.92 17.05 2.87
N GLN A 61 -10.61 15.81 3.27
CA GLN A 61 -9.42 15.45 4.03
C GLN A 61 -8.30 14.85 3.16
N ALA A 62 -8.57 14.58 1.88
CA ALA A 62 -7.54 14.28 0.90
C ALA A 62 -6.53 15.44 0.92
N HIS A 63 -5.22 15.14 0.97
CA HIS A 63 -4.08 16.06 1.21
C HIS A 63 -3.60 16.16 2.67
N SER A 64 -4.31 15.58 3.63
CA SER A 64 -3.73 15.33 4.95
C SER A 64 -2.89 14.06 4.91
N ALA A 65 -1.57 14.18 5.14
CA ALA A 65 -0.67 13.03 5.17
C ALA A 65 -1.10 11.97 6.20
N LEU A 66 -1.69 12.39 7.33
CA LEU A 66 -2.24 11.49 8.33
C LEU A 66 -3.43 10.69 7.77
N TYR A 67 -4.38 11.39 7.16
CA TYR A 67 -5.57 10.78 6.57
C TYR A 67 -5.19 9.82 5.45
N ASP A 68 -4.35 10.28 4.51
CA ASP A 68 -3.90 9.48 3.37
C ASP A 68 -3.14 8.22 3.84
N THR A 69 -2.34 8.32 4.90
CA THR A 69 -1.65 7.17 5.52
C THR A 69 -2.64 6.17 6.14
N GLN A 70 -3.65 6.66 6.87
CA GLN A 70 -4.67 5.81 7.49
C GLN A 70 -5.48 5.05 6.42
N GLN A 71 -5.97 5.76 5.40
CA GLN A 71 -6.73 5.16 4.31
C GLN A 71 -5.88 4.14 3.53
N THR A 72 -4.61 4.46 3.26
CA THR A 72 -3.68 3.56 2.56
C THR A 72 -3.38 2.30 3.39
N ALA A 73 -3.20 2.44 4.70
CA ALA A 73 -2.96 1.32 5.59
C ALA A 73 -4.17 0.38 5.66
N GLN A 74 -5.36 0.94 5.80
CA GLN A 74 -6.60 0.18 5.81
C GLN A 74 -6.85 -0.54 4.48
N LEU A 75 -6.60 0.14 3.35
CA LEU A 75 -6.66 -0.46 2.02
C LEU A 75 -5.70 -1.65 1.89
N PHE A 76 -4.44 -1.51 2.33
CA PHE A 76 -3.47 -2.59 2.29
C PHE A 76 -3.93 -3.81 3.10
N CYS A 77 -4.43 -3.58 4.33
CA CYS A 77 -4.98 -4.63 5.16
C CYS A 77 -6.15 -5.35 4.48
N GLU A 78 -7.07 -4.62 3.85
CA GLU A 78 -8.19 -5.24 3.13
C GLU A 78 -7.73 -6.08 1.93
N LEU A 79 -6.73 -5.62 1.17
CA LEU A 79 -6.19 -6.39 0.04
C LEU A 79 -5.57 -7.71 0.49
N VAL A 80 -4.74 -7.68 1.54
CA VAL A 80 -4.08 -8.88 2.10
C VAL A 80 -5.12 -9.82 2.73
N ASN A 81 -6.06 -9.27 3.49
CA ASN A 81 -7.11 -10.07 4.13
C ASN A 81 -8.07 -10.67 3.10
N ARG A 82 -8.37 -9.96 2.01
CA ARG A 82 -9.17 -10.48 0.90
C ARG A 82 -8.48 -11.65 0.21
N TRP A 83 -7.17 -11.57 -0.03
CA TRP A 83 -6.38 -12.70 -0.55
C TRP A 83 -6.57 -13.96 0.30
N LYS A 84 -6.40 -13.78 1.61
CA LYS A 84 -6.54 -14.84 2.61
C LYS A 84 -7.96 -15.43 2.61
N ARG A 85 -9.01 -14.58 2.59
CA ARG A 85 -10.41 -15.01 2.55
C ARG A 85 -10.78 -15.80 1.29
N LEU A 86 -10.13 -15.49 0.16
CA LEU A 86 -10.33 -16.20 -1.11
C LEU A 86 -9.49 -17.47 -1.24
N GLY A 87 -8.80 -17.89 -0.17
CA GLY A 87 -7.99 -19.11 -0.15
C GLY A 87 -6.63 -19.00 -0.84
N GLY A 88 -6.17 -17.79 -1.17
CA GLY A 88 -4.85 -17.59 -1.77
C GLY A 88 -3.68 -17.69 -0.77
N TRP A 89 -3.98 -17.69 0.52
CA TRP A 89 -3.01 -17.93 1.60
C TRP A 89 -3.68 -18.62 2.80
N PRO A 90 -3.06 -19.62 3.44
CA PRO A 90 -1.74 -20.21 3.15
C PRO A 90 -1.69 -20.89 1.78
N ILE A 91 -0.52 -20.90 1.14
CA ILE A 91 -0.31 -21.69 -0.08
C ILE A 91 -0.50 -23.15 0.33
N ALA A 92 -1.37 -23.89 -0.35
CA ALA A 92 -1.51 -25.32 -0.11
C ALA A 92 -0.13 -25.97 -0.28
N ASN A 93 0.35 -26.69 0.73
CA ASN A 93 1.58 -27.47 0.59
C ASN A 93 1.37 -28.45 -0.58
N VAL A 94 2.11 -28.25 -1.67
CA VAL A 94 2.10 -29.15 -2.84
C VAL A 94 2.84 -30.45 -2.52
N GLU A 95 3.40 -30.60 -1.32
CA GLU A 95 4.00 -31.84 -0.83
C GLU A 95 2.99 -32.66 -0.02
N SER A 96 2.21 -33.50 -0.71
CA SER A 96 1.74 -34.81 -0.25
C SER A 96 0.74 -35.43 -1.23
N GLN A 97 1.23 -35.86 -2.39
CA GLN A 97 0.74 -37.06 -3.11
C GLN A 97 1.91 -37.77 -3.77
#